data_AF-A0A7C5YUI2-F1
#
_entry.id   AF-A0A7C5YUI2-F1
#
_cell.length_a   1.000
_cell.length_b   1.000
_cell.length_c   1.000
_cell.angle_alpha   90.00
_cell.angle_beta   90.00
_cell.angle_gamma   90.00
#
_symmetry.space_group_name_H-M   'P 1'
#
loop_
_entity.id
_entity.type
_entity.pdbx_description
1 polymer ?
#
loop_
_entity_poly.entity_id
_entity_poly.type
_entity_poly.pdbx_seq_one_letter_code
_entity_poly.pdbx_strand_id
1 'polypeptide(L)'
;MITANKLLEDIVAPRKGAKPLFEPYHVLKALMILKDKEPIGRGILSKELSLGVSSTRTLMKRLKNCNLISIDPIGGCMLTAKGRLLISHIINIIKKNKQCFASYQ
;
A
#
# COMPACT_ATOMS: atom_id res chain seq x y z
N MET A 1 7.69 -12.23 -15.49
CA MET A 1 7.77 -11.07 -14.57
C MET A 1 6.35 -10.57 -14.30
N ILE A 2 5.91 -10.47 -13.05
CA ILE A 2 4.60 -9.89 -12.72
C ILE A 2 4.76 -8.37 -12.70
N THR A 3 4.09 -7.68 -13.61
CA THR A 3 4.11 -6.21 -13.76
C THR A 3 3.44 -5.54 -12.56
N ALA A 4 3.97 -4.41 -12.09
CA ALA A 4 3.45 -3.69 -10.91
C ALA A 4 1.95 -3.33 -11.01
N ASN A 5 1.45 -3.08 -12.23
CA ASN A 5 0.02 -2.81 -12.47
C ASN A 5 -0.87 -4.00 -12.11
N LYS A 6 -0.46 -5.21 -12.51
CA LYS A 6 -1.22 -6.44 -12.26
C LYS A 6 -1.34 -6.73 -10.76
N LEU A 7 -0.30 -6.42 -10.00
CA LEU A 7 -0.31 -6.53 -8.53
C LEU A 7 -1.33 -5.59 -7.88
N LEU A 8 -1.42 -4.33 -8.36
CA LEU A 8 -2.37 -3.35 -7.84
C LEU A 8 -3.81 -3.74 -8.17
N GLU A 9 -4.05 -4.18 -9.40
CA GLU A 9 -5.34 -4.72 -9.84
C GLU A 9 -5.76 -5.91 -8.98
N ASP A 10 -4.87 -6.87 -8.72
CA ASP A 10 -5.15 -8.03 -7.87
C ASP A 10 -5.50 -7.63 -6.42
N ILE A 11 -4.85 -6.58 -5.88
CA ILE A 11 -5.12 -6.08 -4.53
C ILE A 11 -6.48 -5.39 -4.46
N VAL A 12 -6.90 -4.67 -5.50
CA VAL A 12 -8.15 -3.89 -5.54
C VAL A 12 -9.32 -4.68 -6.14
N ALA A 13 -9.05 -5.80 -6.80
CA ALA A 13 -10.05 -6.62 -7.48
C ALA A 13 -11.21 -7.01 -6.55
N PRO A 14 -12.46 -6.96 -7.04
CA PRO A 14 -13.61 -7.44 -6.29
C PRO A 14 -13.40 -8.93 -5.94
N ARG A 15 -13.69 -9.31 -4.69
CA ARG A 15 -13.72 -10.73 -4.30
C ARG A 15 -15.13 -11.07 -3.85
N LYS A 16 -15.67 -12.17 -4.37
CA LYS A 16 -17.03 -12.67 -4.06
C LYS A 16 -18.14 -11.64 -4.34
N GLY A 17 -18.04 -10.90 -5.44
CA GLY A 17 -19.08 -9.95 -5.89
C GLY A 17 -19.10 -8.58 -5.20
N ALA A 18 -18.39 -8.39 -4.08
CA ALA A 18 -18.30 -7.09 -3.42
C ALA A 18 -17.07 -6.30 -3.88
N LYS A 19 -17.29 -5.08 -4.40
CA LYS A 19 -16.22 -4.12 -4.67
C LYS A 19 -15.68 -3.60 -3.33
N PRO A 20 -14.36 -3.68 -3.07
CA PRO A 20 -13.79 -3.11 -1.87
C PRO A 20 -13.96 -1.59 -1.84
N LEU A 21 -14.16 -1.01 -0.66
CA LEU A 21 -14.21 0.45 -0.45
C LEU A 21 -12.85 1.15 -0.66
N PHE A 22 -11.77 0.39 -0.88
CA PHE A 22 -10.43 0.92 -1.06
C PHE A 22 -9.97 0.79 -2.51
N GLU A 23 -9.27 1.83 -2.94
CA GLU A 23 -8.73 2.03 -4.28
C GLU A 23 -7.19 1.88 -4.32
N PRO A 24 -6.55 1.87 -5.50
CA PRO A 24 -5.10 1.75 -5.61
C PRO A 24 -4.34 2.83 -4.83
N TYR A 25 -4.91 4.04 -4.71
CA TYR A 25 -4.29 5.11 -3.92
C TYR A 25 -4.15 4.74 -2.45
N HIS A 26 -5.10 3.99 -1.88
CA HIS A 26 -5.04 3.55 -0.48
C HIS A 26 -3.93 2.53 -0.28
N VAL A 27 -3.70 1.67 -1.27
CA VAL A 27 -2.58 0.71 -1.29
C VAL A 27 -1.26 1.47 -1.24
N LEU A 28 -1.09 2.47 -2.12
CA LEU A 28 0.11 3.31 -2.16
C LEU A 28 0.31 4.09 -0.87
N LYS A 29 -0.75 4.74 -0.37
CA LYS A 29 -0.70 5.51 0.88
C LYS A 29 -0.31 4.63 2.06
N ALA A 30 -0.85 3.42 2.16
CA ALA A 30 -0.49 2.46 3.21
C ALA A 30 1.00 2.12 3.17
N LEU A 31 1.54 1.83 1.98
CA LEU A 31 2.96 1.51 1.82
C LEU A 31 3.87 2.70 2.13
N MET A 32 3.46 3.93 1.76
CA MET A 32 4.19 5.16 2.12
C MET A 32 4.22 5.39 3.63
N ILE A 33 3.05 5.30 4.27
CA ILE A 33 2.92 5.44 5.72
C ILE A 33 3.81 4.43 6.44
N LEU A 34 3.79 3.16 6.02
CA LEU A 34 4.61 2.12 6.62
C LEU A 34 6.11 2.35 6.36
N LYS A 35 6.49 2.86 5.19
CA LYS A 35 7.89 3.21 4.92
C LYS A 35 8.43 4.26 5.90
N ASP A 36 7.60 5.22 6.31
CA ASP A 36 8.06 6.36 7.11
C ASP A 36 7.82 6.19 8.62
N LYS A 37 6.83 5.40 9.04
CA LYS A 37 6.36 5.34 10.44
C LYS A 37 6.24 3.91 11.00
N GLU A 38 6.65 2.87 10.29
CA GLU A 38 6.60 1.50 10.86
C GLU A 38 7.46 1.38 12.13
N PRO A 39 7.05 0.55 13.10
CA PRO A 39 5.82 -0.25 13.12
C PRO A 39 4.54 0.56 13.43
N ILE A 40 3.42 0.27 12.73
CA ILE A 40 2.13 0.96 12.95
C ILE A 40 1.00 0.01 13.35
N GLY A 41 0.28 0.37 14.41
CA GLY A 41 -0.92 -0.32 14.86
C GLY A 41 -2.15 -0.14 13.94
N ARG A 42 -3.06 -1.11 13.97
CA ARG A 42 -4.26 -1.17 13.11
C ARG A 42 -5.15 0.08 13.21
N GLY A 43 -5.33 0.60 14.43
CA GLY A 43 -6.17 1.77 14.68
C GLY A 43 -5.62 3.05 14.06
N ILE A 44 -4.30 3.25 14.17
CA ILE A 44 -3.61 4.41 13.57
C ILE A 44 -3.66 4.30 12.04
N LEU A 45 -3.38 3.11 11.49
CA LEU A 45 -3.43 2.89 10.05
C LEU A 45 -4.83 3.16 9.46
N SER A 46 -5.89 2.80 10.18
CA SER A 46 -7.27 3.07 9.73
C SER A 46 -7.58 4.56 9.67
N LYS A 47 -7.09 5.34 10.66
CA LYS A 47 -7.26 6.79 10.69
C LYS A 47 -6.48 7.47 9.57
N GLU A 48 -5.22 7.07 9.38
CA GLU A 48 -4.34 7.63 8.34
C GLU A 48 -4.84 7.32 6.92
N LEU A 49 -5.46 6.15 6.71
CA LEU A 49 -6.05 5.78 5.44
C LEU A 49 -7.44 6.39 5.21
N SER A 50 -8.04 7.03 6.21
CA SER A 50 -9.45 7.47 6.19
C SER A 50 -10.42 6.35 5.76
N LEU A 51 -10.10 5.11 6.12
CA LEU A 51 -10.89 3.92 5.81
C LEU A 51 -11.55 3.40 7.08
N GLY A 52 -12.75 2.84 6.91
CA GLY A 52 -13.40 2.10 7.98
C GLY A 52 -12.56 0.90 8.43
N VAL A 53 -12.62 0.55 9.73
CA VAL A 53 -11.78 -0.49 10.35
C VAL A 53 -11.87 -1.83 9.60
N SER A 54 -13.06 -2.21 9.13
CA SER A 54 -13.30 -3.43 8.34
C SER A 54 -12.62 -3.40 6.96
N SER A 55 -12.63 -2.24 6.29
CA SER A 55 -11.97 -2.03 5.00
C SER A 55 -10.46 -2.07 5.15
N THR A 56 -9.93 -1.41 6.19
CA THR A 56 -8.51 -1.42 6.55
C THR A 56 -8.03 -2.84 6.83
N ARG A 57 -8.78 -3.63 7.61
CA ARG A 57 -8.46 -5.05 7.88
C ARG A 57 -8.39 -5.87 6.58
N THR A 58 -9.32 -5.62 5.66
CA THR A 58 -9.35 -6.31 4.37
C THR A 58 -8.15 -5.93 3.50
N LEU A 59 -7.83 -4.64 3.42
CA LEU A 59 -6.65 -4.13 2.72
C LEU A 59 -5.36 -4.75 3.28
N MET A 60 -5.19 -4.71 4.61
CA MET A 60 -4.03 -5.31 5.29
C MET A 60 -3.90 -6.80 4.99
N LYS A 61 -5.00 -7.56 5.02
CA LYS A 61 -5.00 -8.98 4.69
C LYS A 61 -4.56 -9.22 3.23
N ARG A 62 -5.03 -8.40 2.28
CA ARG A 62 -4.62 -8.50 0.87
C ARG A 62 -3.15 -8.16 0.67
N LEU A 63 -2.67 -7.08 1.30
CA LEU A 63 -1.25 -6.71 1.29
C LEU A 63 -0.35 -7.81 1.87
N LYS A 64 -0.79 -8.46 2.96
CA LYS A 64 -0.09 -9.61 3.54
C LYS A 64 -0.07 -10.79 2.58
N ASN A 65 -1.19 -11.12 1.94
CA ASN A 65 -1.26 -12.21 0.95
C ASN A 65 -0.33 -11.97 -0.26
N CYS A 66 -0.09 -10.71 -0.63
CA CYS A 66 0.85 -10.34 -1.69
C CYS A 66 2.32 -10.32 -1.22
N ASN A 67 2.59 -10.65 0.04
CA ASN A 67 3.88 -10.53 0.72
C ASN A 67 4.46 -9.12 0.64
N LEU A 68 3.62 -8.09 0.77
CA LEU A 68 4.09 -6.69 0.81
C LEU A 68 4.30 -6.22 2.25
N ILE A 69 3.42 -6.61 3.16
CA ILE A 69 3.50 -6.25 4.58
C ILE A 69 3.53 -7.49 5.46
N SER A 70 4.19 -7.39 6.61
CA SER A 70 4.04 -8.30 7.73
C SER A 70 3.08 -7.71 8.75
N ILE A 71 2.26 -8.55 9.35
CA ILE A 71 1.31 -8.17 10.40
C ILE A 71 1.70 -8.93 11.66
N ASP A 72 2.27 -8.22 12.62
CA ASP A 72 2.51 -8.70 13.96
C ASP A 72 1.28 -8.40 14.85
N PRO A 73 0.80 -9.37 15.65
CA PRO A 73 -0.33 -9.17 16.55
C PRO A 73 -0.10 -8.08 17.60
N ILE A 74 1.14 -7.89 18.04
CA ILE A 74 1.55 -7.01 19.15
C ILE A 74 2.27 -5.77 18.60
N GLY A 75 3.21 -5.98 17.68
CA GLY A 75 4.03 -4.94 17.07
C GLY A 75 3.33 -4.15 15.96
N GLY A 76 2.21 -4.63 15.39
CA GLY A 76 1.51 -3.93 14.32
C GLY A 76 2.00 -4.29 12.92
N CYS A 77 1.98 -3.34 11.98
CA CYS A 77 2.30 -3.57 10.57
C CYS A 77 3.65 -3.00 10.18
N MET A 78 4.38 -3.77 9.37
CA MET A 78 5.70 -3.43 8.86
C MET A 78 5.83 -3.86 7.41
N LEU A 79 6.70 -3.20 6.64
CA LEU A 79 7.05 -3.59 5.29
C LEU A 79 7.97 -4.81 5.28
N THR A 80 7.66 -5.74 4.39
CA THR A 80 8.59 -6.81 4.01
C THR A 80 9.67 -6.29 3.07
N ALA A 81 10.72 -7.08 2.81
CA ALA A 81 11.74 -6.75 1.81
C ALA A 81 11.12 -6.46 0.42
N LYS A 82 10.13 -7.27 -0.01
CA LYS A 82 9.40 -7.07 -1.27
C LYS A 82 8.61 -5.75 -1.26
N GLY A 83 7.95 -5.43 -0.14
CA GLY A 83 7.24 -4.16 0.03
C GLY A 83 8.15 -2.95 -0.07
N ARG A 84 9.34 -3.00 0.57
CA ARG A 84 10.35 -1.93 0.50
C ARG A 84 10.87 -1.72 -0.91
N LEU A 85 11.20 -2.80 -1.62
CA LEU A 85 11.66 -2.71 -3.01
C LEU A 85 10.60 -2.05 -3.90
N LEU A 86 9.34 -2.45 -3.76
CA LEU A 86 8.24 -1.89 -4.54
C LEU A 86 8.05 -0.39 -4.26
N ILE A 87 7.96 0.02 -3.00
CA ILE A 87 7.71 1.43 -2.68
C ILE A 87 8.89 2.33 -3.06
N SER A 88 10.13 1.85 -2.91
CA SER A 88 11.33 2.57 -3.36
C SER A 88 11.34 2.75 -4.88
N HIS A 89 10.95 1.73 -5.63
CA HIS A 89 10.85 1.81 -7.09
C HIS A 89 9.80 2.85 -7.52
N ILE A 90 8.63 2.85 -6.85
CA ILE A 90 7.55 3.81 -7.12
C ILE A 90 8.00 5.24 -6.80
N ILE A 91 8.62 5.47 -5.63
CA ILE A 91 9.13 6.79 -5.25
C ILE A 91 10.18 7.27 -6.24
N ASN A 92 11.07 6.39 -6.72
CA ASN A 92 12.08 6.74 -7.71
C ASN A 92 11.43 7.16 -9.05
N ILE A 93 10.42 6.43 -9.51
CA ILE A 93 9.64 6.80 -10.70
C ILE A 93 8.98 8.17 -10.50
N ILE A 94 8.35 8.41 -9.35
CA ILE A 94 7.70 9.70 -9.04
C ILE A 94 8.73 10.84 -9.05
N LYS A 95 9.91 10.64 -8.43
CA LYS A 95 11.00 11.64 -8.43
C LYS A 95 11.50 11.95 -9.84
N LYS A 96 11.71 10.93 -10.66
CA LYS A 96 12.14 11.07 -12.05
C LYS A 96 11.11 11.84 -12.88
N ASN A 97 9.82 11.55 -12.70
CA ASN A 97 8.74 12.25 -13.40
C ASN A 97 8.56 13.69 -12.92
N LYS A 98 8.83 14.00 -11.64
CA LYS A 98 8.82 15.37 -11.11
C LYS A 98 9.87 16.26 -11.80
N GLN A 99 11.03 15.71 -12.16
CA GLN A 99 12.07 16.46 -12.88
C GLN A 99 11.64 16.82 -14.31
N CYS A 100 10.90 15.95 -15.01
CA CYS A 100 10.39 16.26 -16.35
C CYS A 100 9.33 17.37 -16.35
N PHE A 101 8.53 17.52 -15.30
CA PHE A 101 7.49 18.56 -15.25
C PHE A 101 8.05 19.95 -14.90
N ALA A 102 9.20 20.01 -14.23
CA ALA A 102 9.89 21.26 -13.90
C ALA A 102 10.63 21.89 -15.10
N SER A 103 10.73 21.17 -16.24
CA SER A 103 11.35 21.66 -17.48
C SER A 103 10.36 22.24 -18.49
N TYR A 104 9.06 22.27 -18.15
CA TYR A 104 7.97 22.78 -18.98
C TYR A 104 7.35 24.09 -18.44
N GLN A 105 8.01 24.74 -17.47
CA GLN A 105 7.67 26.09 -17.02
C GLN A 105 8.81 27.06 -17.35
#